data_AF-A0AAV6TUE1-F1
#
_entry.id   AF-A0AAV6TUE1-F1
#
_cell.length_a   1.000
_cell.length_b   1.000
_cell.length_c   1.000
_cell.angle_alpha   90.00
_cell.angle_beta   90.00
_cell.angle_gamma   90.00
#
_symmetry.space_group_name_H-M   'P 1'
#
loop_
_entity.id
_entity.type
_entity.pdbx_description
1 polymer ?
#
loop_
_entity_poly.entity_id
_entity_poly.type
_entity_poly.pdbx_seq_one_letter_code
_entity_poly.pdbx_strand_id
1 'polypeptide(L)'
;MPYRETAMKYPKRRNGSEYYSNSAAEPFLKDENGRERYARDKNGNEIYPRRRHTLFSRNEEGQEYYARDKNGNEFYPCLNGQSVVIPERLAKFANNTQRYPSDAKGNEYYLQHQGKPYLLRQESGETYWAKTRKGVPMIPWNELQVTDNRPYVCTRDAVGNCVYVHETDLPPSLQSICNCLCHCTTICPKVLDLLLKSLV
;
A
#
# COMPACT_ATOMS: atom_id res chain seq x y z
N MET A 1 46.39 -23.58 -14.79
CA MET A 1 45.72 -22.36 -14.28
C MET A 1 44.34 -22.78 -13.78
N PRO A 2 44.08 -22.89 -12.47
CA PRO A 2 42.78 -23.34 -11.98
C PRO A 2 41.77 -22.20 -11.99
N TYR A 3 40.55 -22.57 -12.39
CA TYR A 3 39.24 -21.94 -12.28
C TYR A 3 39.15 -20.69 -11.38
N ARG A 4 38.93 -19.50 -11.97
CA ARG A 4 38.42 -18.32 -11.23
C ARG A 4 36.94 -18.54 -10.96
N GLU A 5 36.62 -19.04 -9.77
CA GLU A 5 35.30 -18.83 -9.16
C GLU A 5 35.00 -17.33 -9.17
N THR A 6 34.03 -16.91 -9.98
CA THR A 6 33.38 -15.60 -9.82
C THR A 6 32.69 -15.61 -8.46
N ALA A 7 33.45 -15.20 -7.44
CA ALA A 7 33.02 -15.16 -6.06
C ALA A 7 31.66 -14.46 -5.95
N MET A 8 30.63 -15.19 -5.51
CA MET A 8 29.34 -14.60 -5.15
C MET A 8 29.59 -13.47 -4.14
N LYS A 9 29.41 -12.21 -4.58
CA LYS A 9 29.77 -10.98 -3.84
C LYS A 9 28.81 -10.67 -2.68
N TYR A 10 28.05 -11.65 -2.15
CA TYR A 10 26.98 -11.35 -1.18
C TYR A 10 27.01 -12.27 0.01
N PRO A 11 26.94 -11.69 1.22
CA PRO A 11 26.88 -12.50 2.41
C PRO A 11 25.49 -13.12 2.52
N LYS A 12 25.46 -14.44 2.59
CA LYS A 12 24.26 -15.24 2.80
C LYS A 12 24.22 -15.72 4.23
N ARG A 13 23.04 -15.76 4.80
CA ARG A 13 22.79 -16.43 6.08
C ARG A 13 22.80 -17.95 5.84
N ARG A 14 22.98 -18.73 6.91
CA ARG A 14 22.89 -20.20 6.87
C ARG A 14 21.59 -20.72 6.26
N ASN A 15 20.51 -19.96 6.37
CA ASN A 15 19.20 -20.30 5.83
C ASN A 15 19.02 -19.95 4.34
N GLY A 16 20.06 -19.46 3.66
CA GLY A 16 20.04 -19.08 2.25
C GLY A 16 19.60 -17.64 1.96
N SER A 17 19.03 -16.91 2.94
CA SER A 17 18.66 -15.51 2.76
C SER A 17 19.88 -14.60 2.62
N GLU A 18 19.81 -13.66 1.69
CA GLU A 18 20.78 -12.58 1.52
C GLU A 18 20.53 -11.49 2.58
N TYR A 19 21.54 -10.65 2.83
CA TYR A 19 21.37 -9.47 3.68
C TYR A 19 22.26 -8.32 3.24
N TYR A 20 21.80 -7.10 3.54
CA TYR A 20 22.59 -5.89 3.40
C TYR A 20 23.74 -5.87 4.40
N SER A 21 24.97 -5.75 3.92
CA SER A 21 26.11 -5.51 4.81
C SER A 21 25.93 -4.18 5.56
N ASN A 22 26.56 -4.03 6.72
CA ASN A 22 26.51 -2.75 7.47
C ASN A 22 27.49 -1.70 6.91
N SER A 23 28.17 -1.97 5.79
CA SER A 23 29.09 -1.02 5.18
C SER A 23 28.31 0.14 4.54
N ALA A 24 28.65 1.36 4.95
CA ALA A 24 27.98 2.59 4.50
C ALA A 24 28.20 2.91 3.01
N ALA A 25 29.21 2.32 2.38
CA ALA A 25 29.66 2.72 1.04
C ALA A 25 28.72 2.29 -0.11
N GLU A 26 28.00 1.17 0.01
CA GLU A 26 27.08 0.70 -1.04
C GLU A 26 25.71 0.32 -0.43
N PRO A 27 24.63 1.06 -0.71
CA PRO A 27 23.30 0.83 -0.14
C PRO A 27 22.60 -0.44 -0.63
N PHE A 28 22.86 -0.81 -1.88
CA PHE A 28 22.22 -1.94 -2.56
C PHE A 28 23.23 -3.00 -2.99
N LEU A 29 22.73 -4.21 -3.23
CA LEU A 29 23.53 -5.26 -3.84
C LEU A 29 23.66 -4.90 -5.32
N LYS A 30 24.75 -5.30 -5.97
CA LYS A 30 24.89 -5.20 -7.43
C LYS A 30 24.63 -6.57 -8.06
N ASP A 31 24.21 -6.68 -9.31
CA ASP A 31 24.19 -7.96 -10.04
C ASP A 31 25.54 -8.23 -10.72
N GLU A 32 25.64 -9.29 -11.51
CA GLU A 32 26.85 -9.65 -12.27
C GLU A 32 27.27 -8.56 -13.27
N ASN A 33 26.32 -7.72 -13.69
CA ASN A 33 26.52 -6.59 -14.59
C ASN A 33 26.77 -5.28 -13.83
N GLY A 34 26.86 -5.31 -12.49
CA GLY A 34 27.09 -4.14 -11.65
C GLY A 34 25.84 -3.31 -11.32
N ARG A 35 24.63 -3.78 -11.67
CA ARG A 35 23.36 -3.04 -11.52
C ARG A 35 22.76 -3.22 -10.14
N GLU A 36 22.16 -2.20 -9.56
CA GLU A 36 21.60 -2.29 -8.21
C GLU A 36 20.39 -3.25 -8.14
N ARG A 37 20.36 -4.07 -7.09
CA ARG A 37 19.28 -4.99 -6.77
C ARG A 37 19.02 -5.12 -5.27
N TYR A 38 17.79 -5.50 -4.96
CA TYR A 38 17.40 -5.85 -3.60
C TYR A 38 17.98 -7.19 -3.14
N ALA A 39 18.20 -7.31 -1.83
CA ALA A 39 18.52 -8.60 -1.20
C ALA A 39 17.31 -9.53 -1.29
N ARG A 40 17.51 -10.84 -1.41
CA ARG A 40 16.43 -11.83 -1.45
C ARG A 40 16.39 -12.71 -0.21
N ASP A 41 15.19 -13.06 0.25
CA ASP A 41 14.99 -14.09 1.26
C ASP A 41 15.16 -15.49 0.67
N LYS A 42 15.17 -16.51 1.55
CA LYS A 42 15.25 -17.92 1.15
C LYS A 42 14.12 -18.39 0.21
N ASN A 43 13.01 -17.65 0.13
CA ASN A 43 11.86 -17.97 -0.71
C ASN A 43 11.91 -17.23 -2.05
N GLY A 44 12.92 -16.39 -2.28
CA GLY A 44 13.07 -15.58 -3.48
C GLY A 44 12.38 -14.22 -3.44
N ASN A 45 11.80 -13.82 -2.30
CA ASN A 45 11.22 -12.47 -2.16
C ASN A 45 12.33 -11.45 -1.96
N GLU A 46 12.25 -10.32 -2.63
CA GLU A 46 13.13 -9.19 -2.38
C GLU A 46 12.84 -8.53 -1.04
N ILE A 47 13.82 -7.85 -0.47
CA ILE A 47 13.78 -7.30 0.89
C ILE A 47 14.30 -5.87 0.84
N TYR A 48 13.58 -4.92 1.45
CA TYR A 48 14.06 -3.55 1.61
C TYR A 48 15.17 -3.40 2.67
N PRO A 49 16.12 -2.47 2.49
CA PRO A 49 17.08 -2.15 3.52
C PRO A 49 16.40 -1.51 4.74
N ARG A 50 16.67 -2.03 5.95
CA ARG A 50 15.99 -1.59 7.19
C ARG A 50 16.60 -0.36 7.87
N ARG A 51 17.90 -0.12 7.69
CA ARG A 51 18.69 0.86 8.49
C ARG A 51 19.39 1.90 7.62
N ARG A 52 18.92 2.12 6.39
CA ARG A 52 19.58 2.99 5.42
C ARG A 52 18.69 4.16 5.06
N HIS A 53 19.32 5.29 4.73
CA HIS A 53 18.62 6.49 4.24
C HIS A 53 18.00 6.27 2.85
N THR A 54 18.65 5.47 2.01
CA THR A 54 18.14 5.13 0.67
C THR A 54 17.36 3.82 0.74
N LEU A 55 16.07 3.87 0.42
CA LEU A 55 15.17 2.71 0.43
C LEU A 55 15.06 2.03 -0.92
N PHE A 56 15.13 2.80 -2.01
CA PHE A 56 14.85 2.31 -3.36
C PHE A 56 16.11 2.05 -4.16
N SER A 57 16.20 0.85 -4.73
CA SER A 57 17.23 0.47 -5.69
C SER A 57 16.96 1.13 -7.05
N ARG A 58 18.01 1.35 -7.84
CA ARG A 58 17.91 1.96 -9.18
C ARG A 58 18.17 0.97 -10.32
N ASN A 59 17.43 1.11 -11.40
CA ASN A 59 17.67 0.37 -12.64
C ASN A 59 18.87 0.96 -13.42
N GLU A 60 19.15 0.43 -14.61
CA GLU A 60 20.23 0.90 -15.49
C GLU A 60 20.09 2.36 -15.91
N GLU A 61 18.87 2.85 -15.99
CA GLU A 61 18.54 4.24 -16.34
C GLU A 61 18.62 5.18 -15.12
N GLY A 62 18.98 4.65 -13.93
CA GLY A 62 19.02 5.41 -12.69
C GLY A 62 17.64 5.64 -12.05
N GLN A 63 16.58 5.02 -12.56
CA GLN A 63 15.21 5.15 -12.04
C GLN A 63 14.98 4.19 -10.88
N GLU A 64 14.33 4.70 -9.83
CA GLU A 64 13.95 3.92 -8.66
C GLU A 64 12.83 2.92 -8.97
N TYR A 65 12.88 1.73 -8.36
CA TYR A 65 11.86 0.69 -8.55
C TYR A 65 11.52 -0.03 -7.24
N TYR A 66 10.33 -0.65 -7.19
CA TYR A 66 9.86 -1.40 -6.03
C TYR A 66 10.43 -2.83 -5.98
N ALA A 67 10.63 -3.34 -4.78
CA ALA A 67 11.00 -4.73 -4.54
C ALA A 67 9.85 -5.65 -4.97
N ARG A 68 10.20 -6.87 -5.42
CA ARG A 68 9.26 -7.88 -5.90
C ARG A 68 9.23 -9.12 -5.03
N ASP A 69 8.04 -9.68 -4.83
CA ASP A 69 7.90 -11.00 -4.26
C ASP A 69 8.37 -12.08 -5.26
N LYS A 70 8.43 -13.33 -4.80
CA LYS A 70 8.81 -14.48 -5.64
C LYS A 70 7.91 -14.71 -6.86
N ASN A 71 6.71 -14.16 -6.85
CA ASN A 71 5.74 -14.27 -7.93
C ASN A 71 5.84 -13.08 -8.90
N GLY A 72 6.72 -12.11 -8.64
CA GLY A 72 6.88 -10.91 -9.46
C GLY A 72 5.98 -9.75 -9.08
N ASN A 73 5.22 -9.82 -7.98
CA ASN A 73 4.40 -8.71 -7.52
C ASN A 73 5.28 -7.67 -6.82
N GLU A 74 5.21 -6.42 -7.25
CA GLU A 74 5.82 -5.30 -6.56
C GLU A 74 5.06 -4.99 -5.26
N PHE A 75 5.80 -4.57 -4.23
CA PHE A 75 5.22 -4.16 -2.96
C PHE A 75 5.95 -2.94 -2.39
N TYR A 76 5.22 -2.14 -1.61
CA TYR A 76 5.77 -0.94 -0.98
C TYR A 76 6.63 -1.28 0.24
N PRO A 77 7.72 -0.53 0.51
CA PRO A 77 8.35 -0.55 1.81
C PRO A 77 7.39 0.04 2.84
N CYS A 78 7.30 -0.59 4.02
CA CYS A 78 6.55 -0.05 5.14
C CYS A 78 7.50 0.60 6.15
N LEU A 79 7.35 1.90 6.39
CA LEU A 79 8.08 2.66 7.40
C LEU A 79 7.08 3.34 8.34
N ASN A 80 7.28 3.20 9.65
CA ASN A 80 6.40 3.76 10.68
C ASN A 80 4.91 3.41 10.49
N GLY A 81 4.62 2.23 9.92
CA GLY A 81 3.26 1.74 9.72
C GLY A 81 2.59 2.20 8.42
N GLN A 82 3.25 2.97 7.57
CA GLN A 82 2.73 3.44 6.28
C GLN A 82 3.64 3.03 5.12
N SER A 83 3.07 2.90 3.93
CA SER A 83 3.83 2.62 2.71
C SER A 83 4.60 3.85 2.25
N VAL A 84 5.88 3.69 1.91
CA VAL A 84 6.69 4.73 1.27
C VAL A 84 6.56 4.59 -0.24
N VAL A 85 6.28 5.69 -0.93
CA VAL A 85 5.95 5.69 -2.36
C VAL A 85 7.03 6.43 -3.15
N ILE A 86 7.44 5.87 -4.28
CA ILE A 86 8.28 6.55 -5.27
C ILE A 86 7.37 7.56 -5.98
N PRO A 87 7.74 8.86 -6.04
CA PRO A 87 6.92 9.86 -6.71
C PRO A 87 6.50 9.40 -8.12
N GLU A 88 5.22 9.59 -8.44
CA GLU A 88 4.63 9.27 -9.74
C GLU A 88 4.67 7.79 -10.17
N ARG A 89 5.08 6.88 -9.27
CA ARG A 89 5.11 5.43 -9.54
C ARG A 89 4.26 4.68 -8.51
N LEU A 90 3.43 3.77 -9.02
CA LEU A 90 2.68 2.80 -8.20
C LEU A 90 3.28 1.41 -8.37
N ALA A 91 3.18 0.62 -7.30
CA ALA A 91 3.53 -0.79 -7.36
C ALA A 91 2.54 -1.52 -8.27
N LYS A 92 3.03 -2.55 -8.95
CA LYS A 92 2.24 -3.40 -9.85
C LYS A 92 2.26 -4.86 -9.42
N PHE A 93 1.16 -5.57 -9.66
CA PHE A 93 1.15 -7.02 -9.64
C PHE A 93 1.91 -7.59 -10.86
N ALA A 94 2.19 -8.89 -10.82
CA ALA A 94 2.89 -9.58 -11.92
C ALA A 94 2.17 -9.50 -13.27
N ASN A 95 0.84 -9.32 -13.26
CA ASN A 95 0.02 -9.06 -14.45
C ASN A 95 0.02 -7.57 -14.87
N ASN A 96 0.93 -6.75 -14.35
CA ASN A 96 1.03 -5.31 -14.58
C ASN A 96 -0.11 -4.43 -14.04
N THR A 97 -1.12 -4.98 -13.37
CA THR A 97 -2.17 -4.14 -12.76
C THR A 97 -1.59 -3.37 -11.58
N GLN A 98 -1.91 -2.09 -11.50
CA GLN A 98 -1.46 -1.23 -10.41
C GLN A 98 -2.24 -1.52 -9.12
N ARG A 99 -1.63 -1.22 -7.99
CA ARG A 99 -2.26 -1.34 -6.67
C ARG A 99 -2.02 -0.11 -5.83
N TYR A 100 -2.90 0.11 -4.86
CA TYR A 100 -2.73 1.17 -3.88
C TYR A 100 -1.69 0.81 -2.81
N PRO A 101 -1.03 1.82 -2.22
CA PRO A 101 -0.28 1.64 -0.99
C PRO A 101 -1.20 1.24 0.16
N SER A 102 -0.63 0.59 1.18
CA SER A 102 -1.38 0.16 2.38
C SER A 102 -0.63 0.46 3.67
N ASP A 103 -1.38 0.56 4.77
CA ASP A 103 -0.79 0.60 6.10
C ASP A 103 -0.25 -0.78 6.53
N ALA A 104 0.38 -0.86 7.70
CA ALA A 104 0.86 -2.10 8.30
C ALA A 104 -0.27 -3.10 8.62
N LYS A 105 -1.53 -2.65 8.67
CA LYS A 105 -2.69 -3.52 8.88
C LYS A 105 -3.24 -4.05 7.55
N GLY A 106 -2.78 -3.55 6.41
CA GLY A 106 -3.26 -3.93 5.08
C GLY A 106 -4.49 -3.16 4.62
N ASN A 107 -4.81 -2.01 5.24
CA ASN A 107 -5.80 -1.09 4.70
C ASN A 107 -5.15 -0.27 3.59
N GLU A 108 -5.71 -0.33 2.39
CA GLU A 108 -5.27 0.49 1.27
C GLU A 108 -5.69 1.95 1.47
N TYR A 109 -5.03 2.87 0.81
CA TYR A 109 -5.38 4.29 0.87
C TYR A 109 -5.07 5.02 -0.44
N TYR A 110 -5.76 6.13 -0.64
CA TYR A 110 -5.56 6.96 -1.82
C TYR A 110 -4.31 7.81 -1.67
N LEU A 111 -3.51 7.85 -2.73
CA LEU A 111 -2.55 8.94 -2.92
C LEU A 111 -3.30 10.17 -3.39
N GLN A 112 -2.85 11.34 -2.96
CA GLN A 112 -3.44 12.60 -3.36
C GLN A 112 -2.42 13.46 -4.10
N HIS A 113 -2.88 14.11 -5.17
CA HIS A 113 -2.15 15.17 -5.85
C HIS A 113 -3.06 16.39 -5.93
N GLN A 114 -2.62 17.52 -5.35
CA GLN A 114 -3.41 18.76 -5.29
C GLN A 114 -4.82 18.56 -4.71
N GLY A 115 -4.93 17.72 -3.68
CA GLY A 115 -6.21 17.41 -3.03
C GLY A 115 -7.13 16.48 -3.82
N LYS A 116 -6.71 15.96 -4.98
CA LYS A 116 -7.48 14.96 -5.75
C LYS A 116 -6.88 13.58 -5.56
N PRO A 117 -7.70 12.53 -5.33
CA PRO A 117 -7.20 11.17 -5.24
C PRO A 117 -6.71 10.66 -6.60
N TYR A 118 -5.64 9.89 -6.59
CA TYR A 118 -5.19 9.15 -7.76
C TYR A 118 -6.08 7.90 -7.93
N LEU A 119 -6.81 7.83 -9.04
CA LEU A 119 -7.71 6.71 -9.33
C LEU A 119 -7.03 5.67 -10.20
N LEU A 120 -7.05 4.42 -9.74
CA LEU A 120 -6.57 3.29 -10.52
C LEU A 120 -7.67 2.79 -11.46
N ARG A 121 -7.29 2.49 -12.70
CA ARG A 121 -8.16 1.87 -13.70
C ARG A 121 -7.69 0.45 -13.97
N GLN A 122 -8.64 -0.47 -13.95
CA GLN A 122 -8.41 -1.84 -14.38
C GLN A 122 -8.36 -1.91 -15.92
N GLU A 123 -7.87 -3.01 -16.46
CA GLU A 123 -7.87 -3.25 -17.91
C GLU A 123 -9.29 -3.22 -18.52
N SER A 124 -10.31 -3.58 -17.73
CA SER A 124 -11.72 -3.47 -18.10
C SER A 124 -12.24 -2.04 -18.25
N GLY A 125 -11.47 -1.04 -17.81
CA GLY A 125 -11.89 0.37 -17.71
C GLY A 125 -12.57 0.73 -16.38
N GLU A 126 -12.91 -0.27 -15.56
CA GLU A 126 -13.50 -0.04 -14.24
C GLU A 126 -12.49 0.59 -13.26
N THR A 127 -12.99 1.42 -12.35
CA THR A 127 -12.15 1.97 -11.28
C THR A 127 -11.84 0.88 -10.27
N TYR A 128 -10.56 0.66 -9.96
CA TYR A 128 -10.17 -0.10 -8.79
C TYR A 128 -10.25 0.82 -7.58
N TRP A 129 -11.16 0.53 -6.65
CA TRP A 129 -11.29 1.26 -5.39
C TRP A 129 -10.33 0.73 -4.34
N ALA A 130 -9.68 1.63 -3.60
CA ALA A 130 -8.91 1.26 -2.42
C ALA A 130 -9.84 0.53 -1.44
N LYS A 131 -9.35 -0.54 -0.81
CA LYS A 131 -10.14 -1.34 0.13
C LYS A 131 -9.52 -1.43 1.50
N THR A 132 -10.38 -1.65 2.50
CA THR A 132 -9.93 -2.02 3.84
C THR A 132 -9.24 -3.38 3.83
N ARG A 133 -8.53 -3.74 4.90
CA ARG A 133 -7.96 -5.09 5.08
C ARG A 133 -8.99 -6.21 4.87
N LYS A 134 -10.27 -5.94 5.16
CA LYS A 134 -11.38 -6.90 5.02
C LYS A 134 -11.95 -6.96 3.60
N GLY A 135 -11.42 -6.18 2.66
CA GLY A 135 -11.88 -6.15 1.27
C GLY A 135 -13.06 -5.20 1.01
N VAL A 136 -13.49 -4.41 2.00
CA VAL A 136 -14.55 -3.42 1.82
C VAL A 136 -14.04 -2.26 0.96
N PRO A 137 -14.64 -1.98 -0.22
CA PRO A 137 -14.23 -0.89 -1.08
C PRO A 137 -14.54 0.47 -0.44
N MET A 138 -13.63 1.42 -0.62
CA MET A 138 -13.72 2.79 -0.11
C MET A 138 -13.79 3.74 -1.29
N ILE A 139 -14.88 4.47 -1.44
CA ILE A 139 -15.11 5.44 -2.52
C ILE A 139 -14.60 6.81 -2.05
N PRO A 140 -13.70 7.50 -2.77
CA PRO A 140 -13.26 8.82 -2.36
C PRO A 140 -14.37 9.87 -2.57
N TRP A 141 -14.35 10.93 -1.77
CA TRP A 141 -15.44 11.91 -1.70
C TRP A 141 -15.79 12.62 -3.00
N ASN A 142 -14.86 12.72 -3.94
CA ASN A 142 -15.06 13.36 -5.24
C ASN A 142 -15.72 12.43 -6.27
N GLU A 143 -15.73 11.12 -6.02
CA GLU A 143 -16.27 10.10 -6.93
C GLU A 143 -17.62 9.55 -6.45
N LEU A 144 -18.10 9.99 -5.29
CA LEU A 144 -19.39 9.57 -4.78
C LEU A 144 -20.52 10.11 -5.68
N GLN A 145 -21.09 9.25 -6.51
CA GLN A 145 -22.31 9.54 -7.25
C GLN A 145 -23.49 9.18 -6.36
N VAL A 146 -24.20 10.19 -5.84
CA VAL A 146 -25.40 10.02 -4.99
C VAL A 146 -26.63 9.63 -5.83
N THR A 147 -26.42 8.81 -6.86
CA THR A 147 -27.47 8.40 -7.79
C THR A 147 -28.07 7.06 -7.41
N ASP A 148 -27.30 6.21 -6.74
CA ASP A 148 -27.79 4.96 -6.19
C ASP A 148 -28.44 5.28 -4.82
N ASN A 149 -29.71 4.93 -4.65
CA ASN A 149 -30.54 5.27 -3.48
C ASN A 149 -30.11 4.50 -2.21
N ARG A 150 -28.82 4.16 -2.12
CA ARG A 150 -28.22 3.31 -1.11
C ARG A 150 -27.45 4.17 -0.10
N PRO A 151 -27.52 3.82 1.19
CA PRO A 151 -26.84 4.58 2.23
C PRO A 151 -25.32 4.36 2.19
N TYR A 152 -24.60 5.48 2.23
CA TYR A 152 -23.14 5.51 2.36
C TYR A 152 -22.75 6.08 3.71
N VAL A 153 -21.69 5.54 4.29
CA VAL A 153 -21.13 5.98 5.57
C VAL A 153 -19.79 6.65 5.30
N CYS A 154 -19.65 7.90 5.73
CA CYS A 154 -18.38 8.62 5.69
C CYS A 154 -17.40 8.05 6.73
N THR A 155 -16.15 7.84 6.32
CA THR A 155 -15.05 7.35 7.15
C THR A 155 -13.71 7.91 6.70
N ARG A 156 -12.61 7.39 7.26
CA ARG A 156 -11.24 7.79 6.97
C ARG A 156 -10.43 6.60 6.48
N ASP A 157 -9.67 6.78 5.40
CA ASP A 157 -8.66 5.79 5.00
C ASP A 157 -7.43 5.82 5.93
N ALA A 158 -6.44 4.98 5.67
CA ALA A 158 -5.29 4.81 6.56
C ALA A 158 -4.37 6.04 6.69
N VAL A 159 -4.54 7.06 5.84
CA VAL A 159 -3.81 8.33 5.92
C VAL A 159 -4.71 9.51 6.28
N GLY A 160 -5.99 9.25 6.61
CA GLY A 160 -6.94 10.27 7.05
C GLY A 160 -7.72 10.94 5.91
N ASN A 161 -7.67 10.42 4.69
CA ASN A 161 -8.50 10.94 3.61
C ASN A 161 -9.97 10.60 3.87
N CYS A 162 -10.86 11.53 3.55
CA CYS A 162 -12.30 11.29 3.62
C CYS A 162 -12.71 10.28 2.55
N VAL A 163 -13.34 9.17 2.94
CA VAL A 163 -13.84 8.15 2.01
C VAL A 163 -15.22 7.67 2.46
N TYR A 164 -15.95 7.05 1.56
CA TYR A 164 -17.28 6.52 1.77
C TYR A 164 -17.28 5.03 1.58
N VAL A 165 -17.98 4.32 2.45
CA VAL A 165 -18.19 2.88 2.34
C VAL A 165 -19.69 2.62 2.25
N HIS A 166 -20.04 1.64 1.45
CA HIS A 166 -21.43 1.23 1.32
C HIS A 166 -21.87 0.52 2.61
N GLU A 167 -23.05 0.87 3.15
CA GLU A 167 -23.48 0.32 4.44
C GLU A 167 -23.60 -1.21 4.40
N THR A 168 -24.10 -1.78 3.31
CA THR A 168 -24.27 -3.25 3.21
C THR A 168 -22.95 -4.02 3.18
N ASP A 169 -21.83 -3.34 2.89
CA ASP A 169 -20.51 -3.98 2.84
C ASP A 169 -19.84 -3.96 4.23
N LEU A 170 -20.43 -3.25 5.19
CA LEU A 170 -19.97 -3.24 6.57
C LEU A 170 -20.33 -4.56 7.29
N PRO A 171 -19.53 -4.98 8.28
CA PRO A 171 -19.92 -6.05 9.19
C PRO A 171 -21.28 -5.79 9.86
N PRO A 172 -22.10 -6.82 10.15
CA PRO A 172 -23.43 -6.65 10.75
C PRO A 172 -23.44 -5.84 12.05
N SER A 173 -22.37 -5.94 12.85
CA SER A 173 -22.21 -5.15 14.07
C SER A 173 -22.10 -3.65 13.80
N LEU A 174 -21.43 -3.26 12.72
CA LEU A 174 -21.30 -1.85 12.31
C LEU A 174 -22.56 -1.37 11.58
N GLN A 175 -23.19 -2.22 10.76
CA GLN A 175 -24.50 -1.92 10.16
C GLN A 175 -25.54 -1.60 11.22
N SER A 176 -25.59 -2.38 12.31
CA SER A 176 -26.54 -2.15 13.41
C SER A 176 -26.32 -0.79 14.07
N ILE A 177 -25.05 -0.39 14.25
CA ILE A 177 -24.70 0.93 14.81
C ILE A 177 -25.08 2.04 13.82
N CYS A 178 -24.78 1.89 12.53
CA CYS A 178 -25.14 2.85 11.49
C CYS A 178 -26.66 3.04 11.40
N ASN A 179 -27.43 1.96 11.36
CA ASN A 179 -28.89 2.01 11.37
C ASN A 179 -29.46 2.69 12.62
N CYS A 180 -28.92 2.38 13.80
CA CYS A 180 -29.30 3.04 15.04
C CYS A 180 -28.98 4.54 15.00
N LEU A 181 -27.80 4.92 14.51
CA LEU A 181 -27.40 6.32 14.39
C LEU A 181 -28.26 7.07 13.36
N CYS A 182 -28.58 6.45 12.22
CA CYS A 182 -29.48 7.01 11.21
C CYS A 182 -30.91 7.18 11.75
N HIS A 183 -31.41 6.26 12.57
CA HIS A 183 -32.70 6.44 13.24
C HIS A 183 -32.63 7.56 14.27
N CYS A 184 -31.56 7.62 15.07
CA CYS A 184 -31.36 8.69 16.05
C CYS A 184 -31.22 10.07 15.43
N THR A 185 -30.55 10.22 14.28
CA THR A 185 -30.42 11.51 13.56
C THR A 185 -31.73 11.95 12.93
N THR A 186 -32.54 10.99 12.46
CA THR A 186 -33.89 11.26 11.95
C THR A 186 -34.81 11.77 13.05
N ILE A 187 -34.68 11.23 14.27
CA ILE A 187 -35.49 11.61 15.44
C ILE A 187 -34.96 12.90 16.09
N CYS A 188 -33.64 13.08 16.17
CA CYS A 188 -33.02 14.24 16.81
C CYS A 188 -31.64 14.57 16.19
N PRO A 189 -31.57 15.53 15.24
CA PRO A 189 -30.33 15.87 14.54
C PRO A 189 -29.18 16.31 15.46
N LYS A 190 -29.48 16.87 16.63
CA LYS A 190 -28.50 17.38 17.61
C LYS A 190 -27.72 16.28 18.35
N VAL A 191 -28.17 15.02 18.29
CA VAL A 191 -27.50 13.89 18.97
C VAL A 191 -26.21 13.49 18.25
N LEU A 192 -26.12 13.72 16.93
CA LEU A 192 -24.92 13.42 16.15
C LEU A 192 -23.73 14.30 16.55
N ASP A 193 -23.98 15.59 16.81
CA ASP A 193 -22.98 16.56 17.28
C ASP A 193 -22.43 16.22 18.67
N LEU A 194 -23.21 15.53 19.51
CA LEU A 194 -22.80 15.08 20.82
C LEU A 194 -21.97 13.78 20.75
N LEU A 195 -22.30 12.86 19.85
CA LEU A 195 -21.60 11.58 19.68
C LEU A 195 -20.27 11.73 18.92
N LEU A 196 -20.19 12.65 17.95
CA LEU A 196 -18.93 12.92 17.24
C LEU A 196 -17.88 13.59 18.14
N LYS A 197 -18.30 14.30 19.19
CA LYS A 197 -17.41 14.93 20.18
C LYS A 197 -16.84 13.96 21.22
N SER A 198 -17.43 12.77 21.39
CA SER A 198 -16.98 11.77 22.38
C SER A 198 -16.11 10.65 21.80
N LEU A 199 -15.90 10.64 20.49
CA LEU A 199 -15.11 9.64 19.76
C LEU A 199 -13.71 10.12 19.35
N VAL A 200 -13.26 11.27 19.88
CA VAL A 200 -11.88 11.78 19.77
C VAL A 200 -11.10 11.47 21.04
#